data_AF-A0A958UBI1-F1
#
_entry.id   AF-A0A958UBI1-F1
#
_cell.length_a   1.000
_cell.length_b   1.000
_cell.length_c   1.000
_cell.angle_alpha   90.00
_cell.angle_beta   90.00
_cell.angle_gamma   90.00
#
_symmetry.space_group_name_H-M   'P 1'
#
loop_
_entity.id
_entity.type
_entity.pdbx_description
1 polymer ?
#
loop_
_entity_poly.entity_id
_entity_poly.type
_entity_poly.pdbx_seq_one_letter_code
_entity_poly.pdbx_strand_id
1 'polypeptide(L)'
;MKYNNIREEELKNKVGADWFKQFDTTEILGNIDFTVLPKQVSLSFGEGWGGVRTPLLWAEAKTGNFDIPTMFVQLILTIGKARTFDKTLPPAFLGAFDFKKIAFVDYVNIQDIFYLNDFNWNVTPSNHETKEFQFIKERIEAILKVKTYVF
;
A
#
# COMPACT_ATOMS: atom_id res chain seq x y z
N MET A 1 -16.83 -8.42 -0.82
CA MET A 1 -17.12 -7.13 -1.51
C MET A 1 -18.04 -7.37 -2.71
N LYS A 2 -18.60 -6.32 -3.31
CA LYS A 2 -19.61 -6.40 -4.39
C LYS A 2 -19.01 -6.55 -5.79
N TYR A 3 -17.71 -6.79 -5.91
CA TYR A 3 -16.97 -6.75 -7.16
C TYR A 3 -16.77 -8.18 -7.65
N ASN A 4 -17.35 -8.55 -8.79
CA ASN A 4 -17.25 -9.90 -9.33
C ASN A 4 -16.84 -9.84 -10.81
N ASN A 5 -15.79 -10.60 -11.18
CA ASN A 5 -15.34 -10.78 -12.56
C ASN A 5 -15.06 -9.47 -13.32
N ILE A 6 -14.39 -8.51 -12.66
CA ILE A 6 -14.01 -7.23 -13.24
C ILE A 6 -12.49 -7.13 -13.43
N ARG A 7 -12.05 -6.23 -14.31
CA ARG A 7 -10.61 -5.96 -14.53
C ARG A 7 -10.01 -5.23 -13.34
N GLU A 8 -8.68 -5.30 -13.18
CA GLU A 8 -7.98 -4.69 -12.04
C GLU A 8 -8.18 -3.18 -11.98
N GLU A 9 -8.07 -2.50 -13.13
CA GLU A 9 -8.33 -1.08 -13.26
C GLU A 9 -9.78 -0.72 -12.91
N GLU A 10 -10.74 -1.58 -13.26
CA GLU A 10 -12.13 -1.38 -12.87
C GLU A 10 -12.32 -1.57 -11.35
N LEU A 11 -11.62 -2.55 -10.75
CA LEU A 11 -11.63 -2.78 -9.31
C LEU A 11 -11.07 -1.56 -8.55
N LYS A 12 -9.91 -1.02 -8.97
CA LYS A 12 -9.29 0.18 -8.41
C LYS A 12 -10.28 1.37 -8.43
N ASN A 13 -10.91 1.60 -9.57
CA ASN A 13 -11.91 2.66 -9.73
C ASN A 13 -13.13 2.49 -8.82
N LYS A 14 -13.68 1.27 -8.72
CA LYS A 14 -14.83 0.99 -7.84
C LYS A 14 -14.46 1.10 -6.37
N VAL A 15 -13.29 0.61 -5.95
CA VAL A 15 -12.81 0.76 -4.58
C VAL A 15 -12.66 2.25 -4.23
N GLY A 16 -12.07 3.06 -5.12
CA GLY A 16 -11.99 4.50 -4.94
C GLY A 16 -13.36 5.16 -4.79
N ALA A 17 -14.32 4.81 -5.67
CA ALA A 17 -15.66 5.39 -5.65
C ALA A 17 -16.50 4.97 -4.43
N ASP A 18 -16.42 3.71 -4.01
CA ASP A 18 -17.29 3.14 -2.97
C ASP A 18 -16.73 3.38 -1.56
N TRP A 19 -15.40 3.33 -1.38
CA TRP A 19 -14.76 3.38 -0.06
C TRP A 19 -14.03 4.70 0.21
N PHE A 20 -13.53 5.36 -0.83
CA PHE A 20 -12.67 6.55 -0.69
C PHE A 20 -13.22 7.78 -1.43
N LYS A 21 -14.54 7.87 -1.61
CA LYS A 21 -15.21 8.94 -2.38
C LYS A 21 -14.79 10.38 -2.01
N GLN A 22 -14.45 10.60 -0.73
CA GLN A 22 -14.07 11.91 -0.21
C GLN A 22 -12.58 12.26 -0.46
N PHE A 23 -11.79 11.29 -0.91
CA PHE A 23 -10.36 11.41 -1.20
C PHE A 23 -10.11 11.47 -2.71
N ASP A 24 -8.89 11.86 -3.06
CA ASP A 24 -8.34 11.71 -4.40
C ASP A 24 -7.70 10.33 -4.51
N THR A 25 -8.15 9.54 -5.49
CA THR A 25 -7.63 8.20 -5.77
C THR A 25 -7.15 8.07 -7.22
N THR A 26 -6.87 9.20 -7.87
CA THR A 26 -6.52 9.27 -9.29
C THR A 26 -5.02 9.39 -9.52
N GLU A 27 -4.27 9.78 -8.49
CA GLU A 27 -2.82 9.94 -8.59
C GLU A 27 -2.10 8.59 -8.63
N ILE A 28 -1.16 8.48 -9.57
CA ILE A 28 -0.32 7.30 -9.74
C ILE A 28 1.06 7.62 -9.18
N LEU A 29 1.52 6.82 -8.21
CA LEU A 29 2.83 6.97 -7.59
C LEU A 29 3.75 5.80 -7.98
N GLY A 30 4.52 6.00 -9.05
CA GLY A 30 5.40 4.97 -9.58
C GLY A 30 4.61 3.72 -9.98
N ASN A 31 4.98 2.57 -9.40
CA ASN A 31 4.33 1.28 -9.66
C ASN A 31 3.37 0.85 -8.54
N ILE A 32 3.00 1.77 -7.65
CA ILE A 32 1.99 1.48 -6.62
C ILE A 32 0.62 1.46 -7.31
N ASP A 33 -0.12 0.37 -7.11
CA ASP A 33 -1.38 0.09 -7.79
C ASP A 33 -2.49 1.08 -7.46
N PHE A 34 -2.53 1.57 -6.21
CA PHE A 34 -3.60 2.45 -5.74
C PHE A 34 -3.09 3.40 -4.66
N THR A 35 -3.41 4.68 -4.79
CA THR A 35 -3.09 5.69 -3.79
C THR A 35 -4.35 6.40 -3.34
N VAL A 36 -4.36 6.87 -2.08
CA VAL A 36 -5.44 7.69 -1.53
C VAL A 36 -4.82 8.93 -0.91
N LEU A 37 -5.18 10.11 -1.42
CA LEU A 37 -4.70 11.40 -0.92
C LEU A 37 -5.89 12.28 -0.51
N PRO A 38 -5.70 13.20 0.44
CA PRO A 38 -6.66 14.27 0.66
C PRO A 38 -6.91 15.07 -0.64
N LYS A 39 -8.17 15.44 -0.94
CA LYS A 39 -8.47 16.31 -2.10
C LYS A 39 -7.93 17.72 -1.93
N GLN A 40 -7.92 18.20 -0.70
CA GLN A 40 -7.41 19.53 -0.36
C GLN A 40 -6.00 19.42 0.18
N VAL A 41 -5.18 20.37 -0.24
CA VAL A 41 -3.84 20.57 0.31
C VAL A 41 -4.00 21.08 1.75
N SER A 42 -3.43 20.35 2.70
CA SER A 42 -3.25 20.87 4.05
C SER A 42 -2.22 22.00 3.99
N LEU A 43 -2.61 23.21 4.42
CA LEU A 43 -1.69 24.35 4.64
C LEU A 43 -0.77 24.13 5.87
N SER A 44 -0.84 22.96 6.49
CA SER A 44 -0.26 22.67 7.80
C SER A 44 1.18 22.15 7.68
N PHE A 45 2.09 22.89 7.03
CA PHE A 45 3.54 22.79 7.24
C PHE A 45 4.20 24.08 6.77
N GLY A 46 4.27 25.08 7.66
CA GLY A 46 5.18 26.24 7.57
C GLY A 46 5.00 27.18 6.36
N GLU A 47 4.90 28.47 6.63
CA GLU A 47 5.02 29.50 5.59
C GLU A 47 6.27 29.26 4.71
N GLY A 48 6.08 28.95 3.43
CA GLY A 48 7.16 28.90 2.43
C GLY A 48 7.28 27.61 1.61
N TRP A 49 6.70 26.50 2.05
CA TRP A 49 6.61 25.28 1.23
C TRP A 49 5.16 25.15 0.75
N GLY A 50 4.94 25.27 -0.56
CA GLY A 50 3.61 25.04 -1.15
C GLY A 50 3.02 23.75 -0.57
N GLY A 51 1.80 23.83 -0.03
CA GLY A 51 1.32 22.82 0.90
C GLY A 51 1.45 21.39 0.37
N VAL A 52 1.81 20.46 1.24
CA VAL A 52 2.07 19.07 0.88
C VAL A 52 0.84 18.23 1.24
N ARG A 53 0.35 17.41 0.30
CA ARG A 53 -0.64 16.37 0.59
C ARG A 53 0.07 15.12 1.09
N THR A 54 -0.06 14.81 2.37
CA THR A 54 0.40 13.52 2.91
C THR A 54 -0.58 12.43 2.45
N PRO A 55 -0.11 11.37 1.79
CA PRO A 55 -0.98 10.26 1.40
C PRO A 55 -1.62 9.59 2.63
N LEU A 56 -2.86 9.16 2.49
CA LEU A 56 -3.52 8.32 3.50
C LEU A 56 -3.11 6.85 3.32
N LEU A 57 -3.10 6.38 2.07
CA LEU A 57 -2.95 4.97 1.72
C LEU A 57 -2.08 4.79 0.47
N TRP A 58 -1.18 3.83 0.53
CA TRP A 58 -0.64 3.15 -0.65
C TRP A 58 -1.09 1.70 -0.61
N ALA A 59 -1.56 1.14 -1.72
CA ALA A 59 -2.10 -0.20 -1.73
C ALA A 59 -1.72 -1.00 -2.98
N GLU A 60 -1.62 -2.33 -2.80
CA GLU A 60 -1.59 -3.32 -3.87
C GLU A 60 -3.03 -3.75 -4.20
N ALA A 61 -3.34 -3.89 -5.49
CA ALA A 61 -4.64 -4.35 -5.95
C ALA A 61 -4.47 -5.67 -6.72
N LYS A 62 -5.40 -6.62 -6.51
CA LYS A 62 -5.45 -7.86 -7.31
C LYS A 62 -6.86 -8.22 -7.72
N THR A 63 -6.99 -8.82 -8.90
CA THR A 63 -8.29 -9.27 -9.44
C THR A 63 -8.70 -10.68 -9.01
N GLY A 64 -7.75 -11.52 -8.61
CA GLY A 64 -8.00 -12.88 -8.12
C GLY A 64 -8.21 -12.94 -6.61
N ASN A 65 -8.42 -14.15 -6.07
CA ASN A 65 -8.50 -14.34 -4.62
C ASN A 65 -7.07 -14.58 -4.12
N PHE A 66 -6.39 -13.49 -3.77
CA PHE A 66 -4.99 -13.54 -3.37
C PHE A 66 -4.83 -13.56 -1.86
N ASP A 67 -3.75 -14.19 -1.41
CA ASP A 67 -3.36 -14.16 0.00
C ASP A 67 -3.00 -12.72 0.42
N ILE A 68 -3.56 -12.24 1.54
CA ILE A 68 -3.34 -10.85 2.00
C ILE A 68 -1.86 -10.57 2.30
N PRO A 69 -1.17 -11.37 3.14
CA PRO A 69 0.26 -11.20 3.36
C PRO A 69 1.07 -11.11 2.08
N THR A 70 0.79 -11.98 1.12
CA THR A 70 1.46 -11.99 -0.19
C THR A 70 1.32 -10.65 -0.93
N MET A 71 0.12 -10.05 -0.96
CA MET A 71 -0.09 -8.74 -1.59
C MET A 71 0.66 -7.61 -0.87
N PHE A 72 0.71 -7.64 0.46
CA PHE A 72 1.51 -6.66 1.22
C PHE A 72 3.00 -6.78 0.95
N VAL A 73 3.52 -8.01 0.81
CA VAL A 73 4.92 -8.21 0.45
C VAL A 73 5.21 -7.58 -0.91
N GLN A 74 4.32 -7.77 -1.89
CA GLN A 74 4.46 -7.17 -3.22
C GLN A 74 4.52 -5.65 -3.14
N LEU A 75 3.60 -5.03 -2.38
CA LEU A 75 3.60 -3.59 -2.15
C LEU A 75 4.91 -3.09 -1.52
N ILE A 76 5.38 -3.75 -0.46
CA ILE A 76 6.59 -3.34 0.28
C ILE A 76 7.83 -3.46 -0.61
N LEU A 77 7.96 -4.54 -1.39
CA LEU A 77 9.04 -4.69 -2.37
C LEU A 77 8.97 -3.60 -3.44
N THR A 78 7.78 -3.26 -3.93
CA THR A 78 7.58 -2.17 -4.90
C THR A 78 8.02 -0.81 -4.34
N ILE A 79 7.61 -0.48 -3.11
CA ILE A 79 7.98 0.77 -2.44
C ILE A 79 9.49 0.84 -2.22
N GLY A 80 10.09 -0.22 -1.67
CA GLY A 80 11.50 -0.24 -1.33
C GLY A 80 12.40 -0.22 -2.55
N LYS A 81 12.04 -0.92 -3.63
CA LYS A 81 12.76 -0.87 -4.90
C LYS A 81 12.77 0.53 -5.54
N ALA A 82 11.65 1.24 -5.47
CA ALA A 82 11.53 2.59 -6.04
C ALA A 82 12.08 3.70 -5.11
N ARG A 83 12.41 3.35 -3.85
CA ARG A 83 12.73 4.26 -2.75
C ARG A 83 11.70 5.40 -2.63
N THR A 84 10.42 5.04 -2.70
CA THR A 84 9.32 6.02 -2.74
C THR A 84 9.30 6.93 -1.50
N PHE A 85 9.73 6.40 -0.35
CA PHE A 85 9.82 7.11 0.93
C PHE A 85 10.87 8.24 0.98
N ASP A 86 11.81 8.30 0.04
CA ASP A 86 12.75 9.43 -0.05
C ASP A 86 12.17 10.61 -0.84
N LYS A 87 11.16 10.36 -1.66
CA LYS A 87 10.62 11.31 -2.65
C LYS A 87 9.28 11.89 -2.21
N THR A 88 8.58 11.20 -1.33
CA THR A 88 7.22 11.53 -0.88
C THR A 88 7.09 11.24 0.60
N LEU A 89 6.25 12.02 1.30
CA LEU A 89 5.90 11.71 2.68
C LEU A 89 5.23 10.33 2.74
N PRO A 90 5.59 9.48 3.71
CA PRO A 90 5.01 8.15 3.84
C PRO A 90 3.50 8.24 4.15
N PRO A 91 2.71 7.24 3.74
CA PRO A 91 1.30 7.19 4.02
C PRO A 91 1.06 6.85 5.49
N ALA A 92 -0.16 7.10 5.98
CA ALA A 92 -0.58 6.57 7.28
C ALA A 92 -0.67 5.03 7.26
N PHE A 93 -1.18 4.46 6.17
CA PHE A 93 -1.42 3.03 6.02
C PHE A 93 -0.83 2.48 4.73
N LEU A 94 -0.41 1.22 4.80
CA LEU A 94 -0.35 0.35 3.63
C LEU A 94 -1.65 -0.44 3.51
N GLY A 95 -2.05 -0.75 2.29
CA GLY A 95 -3.25 -1.54 2.01
C GLY A 95 -3.01 -2.68 1.04
N ALA A 96 -3.90 -3.66 1.09
CA ALA A 96 -4.00 -4.68 0.06
C ALA A 96 -5.48 -5.00 -0.14
N PHE A 97 -5.94 -5.03 -1.38
CA PHE A 97 -7.32 -5.40 -1.68
C PHE A 97 -7.45 -6.26 -2.92
N ASP A 98 -8.49 -7.09 -2.87
CA ASP A 98 -8.99 -7.81 -4.02
C ASP A 98 -10.51 -7.66 -4.14
N PHE A 99 -11.11 -8.44 -5.03
CA PHE A 99 -12.55 -8.42 -5.27
C PHE A 99 -13.40 -8.83 -4.05
N LYS A 100 -12.80 -9.45 -3.03
CA LYS A 100 -13.47 -10.00 -1.85
C LYS A 100 -13.25 -9.14 -0.61
N LYS A 101 -12.02 -8.65 -0.39
CA LYS A 101 -11.55 -8.11 0.88
C LYS A 101 -10.57 -6.95 0.69
N ILE A 102 -10.52 -6.07 1.69
CA ILE A 102 -9.50 -5.03 1.86
C ILE A 102 -8.88 -5.16 3.25
N ALA A 103 -7.57 -4.98 3.34
CA ALA A 103 -6.84 -4.99 4.59
C ALA A 103 -5.89 -3.80 4.66
N PHE A 104 -5.60 -3.37 5.89
CA PHE A 104 -4.76 -2.22 6.18
C PHE A 104 -3.73 -2.58 7.26
N VAL A 105 -2.53 -2.01 7.14
CA VAL A 105 -1.47 -2.07 8.14
C VAL A 105 -0.91 -0.67 8.34
N ASP A 106 -0.76 -0.21 9.59
CA ASP A 106 -0.10 1.08 9.84
C ASP A 106 1.33 1.05 9.30
N TYR A 107 1.70 2.07 8.52
CA TYR A 107 3.03 2.20 7.94
C TYR A 107 4.13 2.16 9.01
N VAL A 108 3.87 2.74 10.18
CA VAL A 108 4.81 2.79 11.31
C VAL A 108 5.25 1.40 11.79
N ASN A 109 4.42 0.35 11.62
CA ASN A 109 4.77 -1.00 12.05
C ASN A 109 5.70 -1.75 11.09
N ILE A 110 5.91 -1.20 9.88
CA ILE A 110 6.72 -1.81 8.81
C ILE A 110 7.85 -0.90 8.33
N GLN A 111 7.86 0.37 8.75
CA GLN A 111 8.80 1.37 8.23
C GLN A 111 10.26 1.00 8.44
N ASP A 112 10.56 0.24 9.51
CA ASP A 112 11.90 -0.21 9.85
C ASP A 112 12.52 -1.09 8.75
N ILE A 113 11.70 -1.85 8.03
CA ILE A 113 12.15 -2.71 6.92
C ILE A 113 12.85 -1.89 5.83
N PHE A 114 12.35 -0.68 5.54
CA PHE A 114 12.90 0.18 4.49
C PHE A 114 14.30 0.70 4.77
N TYR A 115 14.76 0.62 6.02
CA TYR A 115 16.07 1.11 6.45
C TYR A 115 17.06 -0.02 6.79
N LEU A 116 16.73 -1.26 6.46
CA LEU A 116 17.65 -2.38 6.61
C LEU A 116 18.79 -2.29 5.59
N ASN A 117 20.04 -2.26 6.08
CA ASN A 117 21.23 -2.07 5.25
C ASN A 117 21.49 -3.20 4.23
N ASP A 118 21.14 -4.44 4.56
CA ASP A 118 21.47 -5.63 3.76
C ASP A 118 20.21 -6.26 3.13
N PHE A 119 19.23 -5.44 2.76
CA PHE A 119 17.99 -5.91 2.15
C PHE A 119 18.05 -5.81 0.63
N ASN A 120 17.84 -6.94 -0.06
CA ASN A 120 17.85 -6.96 -1.53
C ASN A 120 16.50 -6.54 -2.14
N TRP A 121 16.36 -5.25 -2.44
CA TRP A 121 15.16 -4.70 -3.08
C TRP A 121 14.96 -5.09 -4.55
N ASN A 122 15.91 -5.78 -5.18
CA ASN A 122 15.81 -6.18 -6.59
C ASN A 122 15.11 -7.53 -6.79
N VAL A 123 14.69 -8.19 -5.71
CA VAL A 123 13.87 -9.40 -5.75
C VAL A 123 12.59 -9.16 -6.54
N THR A 124 12.23 -10.11 -7.41
CA THR A 124 10.95 -10.09 -8.13
C THR A 124 9.79 -10.31 -7.15
N PRO A 125 8.78 -9.42 -7.07
CA PRO A 125 7.66 -9.56 -6.13
C PRO A 125 6.82 -10.84 -6.29
N SER A 126 6.90 -11.53 -7.42
CA SER A 126 6.24 -12.82 -7.66
C SER A 126 7.10 -14.03 -7.29
N ASN A 127 8.38 -13.83 -6.92
CA ASN A 127 9.22 -14.91 -6.42
C ASN A 127 9.03 -15.03 -4.90
N HIS A 128 8.15 -15.95 -4.51
CA HIS A 128 7.79 -16.13 -3.11
C HIS A 128 8.85 -16.91 -2.30
N GLU A 129 9.88 -17.46 -2.92
CA GLU A 129 10.86 -18.33 -2.26
C GLU A 129 12.04 -17.57 -1.65
N THR A 130 12.17 -16.26 -1.93
CA THR A 130 13.32 -15.50 -1.45
C THR A 130 13.24 -15.22 0.06
N LYS A 131 14.41 -15.00 0.66
CA LYS A 131 14.54 -14.67 2.08
C LYS A 131 13.83 -13.35 2.41
N GLU A 132 13.95 -12.36 1.51
CA GLU A 132 13.30 -11.06 1.61
C GLU A 132 11.78 -11.20 1.61
N PHE A 133 11.24 -12.04 0.71
CA PHE A 133 9.82 -12.28 0.61
C PHE A 133 9.28 -12.92 1.89
N GLN A 134 9.92 -13.99 2.35
CA GLN A 134 9.52 -14.69 3.57
C GLN A 134 9.64 -13.81 4.81
N PHE A 135 10.72 -13.04 4.93
CA PHE A 135 10.92 -12.11 6.04
C PHE A 135 9.81 -11.06 6.14
N ILE A 136 9.46 -10.41 5.02
CA ILE A 136 8.36 -9.44 5.00
C ILE A 136 7.03 -10.14 5.31
N LYS A 137 6.81 -11.33 4.74
CA LYS A 137 5.57 -12.08 4.92
C LYS A 137 5.34 -12.43 6.39
N GLU A 138 6.35 -12.97 7.07
CA GLU A 138 6.28 -13.31 8.50
C GLU A 138 5.95 -12.07 9.35
N ARG A 139 6.58 -10.93 9.06
CA ARG A 139 6.28 -9.67 9.74
C ARG A 139 4.83 -9.25 9.55
N ILE A 140 4.32 -9.29 8.31
CA ILE A 140 2.95 -8.92 8.00
C ILE A 140 1.95 -9.86 8.67
N GLU A 141 2.19 -11.17 8.63
CA GLU A 141 1.34 -12.15 9.30
C GLU A 141 1.28 -11.92 10.81
N ALA A 142 2.41 -11.60 11.45
CA ALA A 142 2.46 -11.27 12.86
C ALA A 142 1.64 -10.00 13.18
N ILE A 143 1.77 -8.95 12.36
CA ILE A 143 0.99 -7.71 12.52
C ILE A 143 -0.51 -7.99 12.36
N LEU A 144 -0.90 -8.72 11.31
CA LEU A 144 -2.29 -9.07 11.06
C LEU A 144 -2.85 -9.90 12.22
N LYS A 145 -2.15 -10.90 12.74
CA LYS A 145 -2.65 -11.69 13.89
C LYS A 145 -2.97 -10.84 15.13
N VAL A 146 -2.23 -9.77 15.36
CA VAL A 146 -2.39 -8.91 16.56
C VAL A 146 -3.35 -7.74 16.32
N LYS A 147 -3.37 -7.19 15.11
CA LYS A 147 -4.04 -5.91 14.79
C LYS A 147 -5.13 -6.02 13.72
N THR A 148 -5.59 -7.23 13.36
CA THR A 148 -6.67 -7.36 12.37
C THR A 148 -8.01 -6.94 12.97
N TYR A 149 -8.57 -5.87 12.42
CA TYR A 149 -10.00 -5.59 12.48
C TYR A 149 -10.65 -6.23 11.25
N VAL A 150 -11.45 -7.28 11.46
CA VAL A 150 -12.25 -7.89 10.38
C VAL A 150 -13.57 -7.12 10.30
N PHE A 151 -13.83 -6.46 9.17
CA PHE A 151 -15.08 -5.74 8.87
C PHE A 151 -15.83 -6.40 7.71
#